data_AF-A0A7J3QCS0-F1
#
_entry.id   AF-A0A7J3QCS0-F1
#
_cell.length_a   1.000
_cell.length_b   1.000
_cell.length_c   1.000
_cell.angle_alpha   90.00
_cell.angle_beta   90.00
_cell.angle_gamma   90.00
#
_symmetry.space_group_name_H-M   'P 1'
#
loop_
_entity.id
_entity.type
_entity.pdbx_description
1 polymer ?
#
loop_
_entity_poly.entity_id
_entity_poly.type
_entity_poly.pdbx_seq_one_letter_code
_entity_poly.pdbx_strand_id
1 'polypeptide(L)'
;MSSVSKKVKGILREVTRSVVELDYPTNYRERSIDYVAILKTRTKDKAHQPHSTGSVVVRVSPGRSSTISNEVEEDLAKFADAIDGVPVVIDNELYDNIVFDYGKIFATNERTLENIVKERELIALYRRNELYVALNIKLIEREVSRGGLRLSEISDALGLSKKSVESCLKGLGLISIDKAEKLISEYSSDMILSIGYDVLREIFKKKSSPPQGINREIGSETLVYDLKKTAVDLVVRELPPEKSLSLKFYVDFNKTQSVKYVKTKIINASRLAREFNADLEVIVPDYTSLELVKKEVESEIGEELSSHIKFSSQSRAHIFRRS
;
A
#
# COMPACT_ATOMS: atom_id res chain seq x y z
N MET A 1 9.16 20.45 -6.26
CA MET A 1 8.57 19.67 -5.15
C MET A 1 8.00 20.61 -4.10
N SER A 2 6.75 20.40 -3.69
CA SER A 2 6.14 21.13 -2.57
C SER A 2 6.88 20.82 -1.25
N SER A 3 6.79 21.73 -0.28
CA SER A 3 7.32 21.52 1.08
C SER A 3 6.80 20.21 1.69
N VAL A 4 5.51 19.93 1.47
CA VAL A 4 4.79 18.70 1.89
C VAL A 4 5.48 17.44 1.36
N SER A 5 5.72 17.38 0.05
CA SER A 5 6.32 16.21 -0.59
C SER A 5 7.71 15.88 -0.01
N LYS A 6 8.53 16.90 0.27
CA LYS A 6 9.84 16.72 0.93
C LYS A 6 9.70 16.19 2.36
N LYS A 7 8.73 16.68 3.13
CA LYS A 7 8.47 16.19 4.49
C LYS A 7 8.00 14.73 4.48
N VAL A 8 7.05 14.39 3.61
CA VAL A 8 6.56 13.01 3.45
C VAL A 8 7.71 12.07 3.13
N LYS A 9 8.59 12.44 2.18
CA LYS A 9 9.80 11.66 1.87
C LYS A 9 10.72 11.48 3.09
N GLY A 10 10.89 12.54 3.89
CA GLY A 10 11.64 12.48 5.15
C GLY A 10 11.05 11.48 6.14
N ILE A 11 9.74 11.59 6.41
CA ILE A 11 9.01 10.68 7.31
C ILE A 11 9.12 9.23 6.84
N LEU A 12 8.88 8.96 5.55
CA LEU A 12 8.98 7.61 5.01
C LEU A 12 10.38 7.03 5.20
N ARG A 13 11.45 7.80 4.97
CA ARG A 13 12.84 7.33 5.15
C ARG A 13 13.17 6.94 6.59
N GLU A 14 12.50 7.48 7.59
CA GLU A 14 12.73 7.11 8.99
C GLU A 14 12.28 5.67 9.27
N VAL A 15 11.13 5.26 8.72
CA VAL A 15 10.48 3.96 9.03
C VAL A 15 10.64 2.88 7.99
N THR A 16 11.18 3.21 6.83
CA THR A 16 11.27 2.29 5.70
C THR A 16 12.70 1.84 5.47
N ARG A 17 12.86 0.60 5.04
CA ARG A 17 14.11 0.08 4.52
C ARG A 17 14.49 0.81 3.23
N SER A 18 13.49 1.15 2.43
CA SER A 18 13.68 1.86 1.18
C SER A 18 12.46 2.70 0.81
N VAL A 19 12.73 3.78 0.07
CA VAL A 19 11.72 4.66 -0.53
C VAL A 19 12.09 4.88 -1.99
N VAL A 20 11.21 4.46 -2.89
CA VAL A 20 11.26 4.76 -4.31
C VAL A 20 10.39 5.99 -4.56
N GLU A 21 11.01 7.07 -5.05
CA GLU A 21 10.28 8.23 -5.56
C GLU A 21 10.02 8.03 -7.05
N LEU A 22 8.76 8.21 -7.44
CA LEU A 22 8.31 8.08 -8.82
C LEU A 22 8.04 9.45 -9.41
N ASP A 23 8.77 9.75 -10.47
CA ASP A 23 8.65 10.97 -11.26
C ASP A 23 7.92 10.74 -12.59
N TYR A 24 6.94 9.84 -12.59
CA TYR A 24 6.19 9.47 -13.77
C TYR A 24 4.71 9.15 -13.47
N PRO A 25 3.75 9.60 -14.30
CA PRO A 25 3.88 10.58 -15.38
C PRO A 25 4.53 11.91 -14.95
N THR A 26 5.15 12.59 -15.91
CA THR A 26 5.80 13.90 -15.67
C THR A 26 4.79 14.97 -15.30
N ASN A 27 3.56 14.88 -15.82
CA ASN A 27 2.45 15.68 -15.35
C ASN A 27 1.97 15.14 -14.00
N TYR A 28 2.25 15.89 -12.94
CA TYR A 28 1.88 15.51 -11.57
C TYR A 28 0.37 15.34 -11.36
N ARG A 29 -0.50 16.04 -12.11
CA ARG A 29 -1.96 15.86 -12.00
C ARG A 29 -2.44 14.50 -12.50
N GLU A 30 -1.66 13.90 -13.39
CA GLU A 30 -1.93 12.58 -13.96
C GLU A 30 -1.16 11.47 -13.22
N ARG A 31 -0.36 11.81 -12.20
CA ARG A 31 0.44 10.84 -11.48
C ARG A 31 -0.37 10.14 -10.41
N SER A 32 -0.37 8.81 -10.43
CA SER A 32 -1.08 8.02 -9.42
C SER A 32 -0.27 7.75 -8.16
N ILE A 33 1.06 7.69 -8.29
CA ILE A 33 1.95 7.29 -7.20
C ILE A 33 3.13 8.27 -7.18
N ASP A 34 3.40 8.88 -6.03
CA ASP A 34 4.60 9.70 -5.81
C ASP A 34 5.71 8.89 -5.13
N TYR A 35 5.33 8.05 -4.16
CA TYR A 35 6.29 7.25 -3.40
C TYR A 35 5.81 5.82 -3.23
N VAL A 36 6.75 4.88 -3.25
CA VAL A 36 6.55 3.52 -2.79
C VAL A 36 7.58 3.24 -1.71
N ALA A 37 7.15 2.81 -0.54
CA ALA A 37 8.03 2.67 0.61
C ALA A 37 7.88 1.28 1.25
N ILE A 38 8.99 0.57 1.44
CA ILE A 38 9.03 -0.75 2.06
C ILE A 38 9.38 -0.59 3.54
N LEU A 39 8.44 -0.90 4.42
CA LEU A 39 8.59 -0.77 5.87
C LEU A 39 9.69 -1.68 6.40
N LYS A 40 10.46 -1.19 7.39
CA LYS A 40 11.41 -2.02 8.13
C LYS A 40 10.63 -3.09 8.89
N THR A 41 11.14 -4.32 8.90
CA THR A 41 10.62 -5.38 9.77
C THR A 41 10.77 -4.93 11.22
N ARG A 42 9.67 -4.70 11.92
CA ARG A 42 9.71 -4.34 13.35
C ARG A 42 9.86 -5.62 14.17
N THR A 43 11.05 -5.83 14.72
CA THR A 43 11.30 -6.79 15.78
C THR A 43 10.98 -6.13 17.13
N LYS A 44 9.72 -6.14 17.56
CA LYS A 44 9.38 -5.91 18.98
C LYS A 44 9.12 -7.27 19.63
N ASP A 45 9.94 -7.58 20.64
CA ASP A 45 9.86 -8.60 21.69
C ASP A 45 9.34 -10.01 21.37
N LYS A 46 10.10 -11.00 21.87
CA LYS A 46 10.06 -12.47 21.75
C LYS A 46 8.72 -13.19 22.08
N ALA A 47 7.58 -12.54 21.94
CA ALA A 47 6.24 -13.12 22.03
C ALA A 47 5.31 -12.68 20.87
N HIS A 48 5.81 -11.91 19.91
CA HIS A 48 5.01 -11.30 18.84
C HIS A 48 5.37 -11.96 17.52
N GLN A 49 4.35 -12.38 16.76
CA GLN A 49 4.52 -12.88 15.40
C GLN A 49 5.40 -11.90 14.60
N PRO A 50 6.30 -12.40 13.73
CA PRO A 50 7.05 -11.52 12.84
C PRO A 50 6.05 -10.70 12.01
N HIS A 51 6.02 -9.39 12.20
CA HIS A 51 5.28 -8.51 11.31
C HIS A 51 5.86 -8.68 9.91
N SER A 52 4.98 -8.93 8.92
CA SER A 52 5.37 -9.01 7.52
C SER A 52 6.02 -7.70 7.10
N THR A 53 7.10 -7.77 6.33
CA THR A 53 7.63 -6.63 5.57
C THR A 53 6.49 -6.06 4.72
N GLY A 54 5.98 -4.90 5.12
CA GLY A 54 4.84 -4.26 4.48
C GLY A 54 5.26 -3.13 3.55
N SER A 55 4.47 -2.84 2.53
CA SER A 55 4.69 -1.68 1.66
C SER A 55 3.61 -0.62 1.87
N VAL A 56 3.96 0.65 1.69
CA VAL A 56 3.01 1.77 1.60
C VAL A 56 3.17 2.43 0.24
N VAL A 57 2.07 2.65 -0.46
CA VAL A 57 2.04 3.32 -1.76
C VAL A 57 1.39 4.68 -1.55
N VAL A 58 2.13 5.75 -1.81
CA VAL A 58 1.76 7.10 -1.38
C VAL A 58 1.53 8.01 -2.57
N ARG A 59 0.41 8.73 -2.54
CA ARG A 59 0.12 9.90 -3.36
C ARG A 59 0.05 11.14 -2.46
N VAL A 60 0.85 12.15 -2.71
CA VAL A 60 0.79 13.44 -2.01
C VAL A 60 -0.14 14.37 -2.77
N SER A 61 -1.27 14.77 -2.19
CA SER A 61 -2.17 15.78 -2.74
C SER A 61 -1.58 17.19 -2.55
N PRO A 62 -1.62 18.08 -3.56
CA PRO A 62 -1.09 19.44 -3.46
C PRO A 62 -1.98 20.44 -2.69
N GLY A 63 -3.16 20.03 -2.20
CA GLY A 63 -4.10 20.88 -1.44
C GLY A 63 -5.07 21.72 -2.30
N ARG A 64 -6.10 22.26 -1.63
CA ARG A 64 -7.30 23.01 -2.06
C ARG A 64 -7.85 22.63 -3.44
N SER A 65 -8.77 21.66 -3.48
CA SER A 65 -9.62 21.32 -4.66
C SER A 65 -9.08 20.28 -5.65
N SER A 66 -7.94 19.62 -5.39
CA SER A 66 -7.58 18.44 -6.18
C SER A 66 -8.29 17.20 -5.64
N THR A 67 -9.57 17.05 -5.97
CA THR A 67 -10.24 15.75 -5.88
C THR A 67 -9.40 14.77 -6.68
N ILE A 68 -8.90 13.74 -6.01
CA ILE A 68 -8.15 12.69 -6.69
C ILE A 68 -9.13 12.00 -7.64
N SER A 69 -8.77 11.92 -8.92
CA SER A 69 -9.64 11.25 -9.89
C SER A 69 -9.80 9.78 -9.53
N ASN A 70 -10.98 9.20 -9.76
CA ASN A 70 -11.23 7.77 -9.54
C ASN A 70 -10.17 6.87 -10.18
N GLU A 71 -9.66 7.23 -11.38
CA GLU A 71 -8.59 6.48 -12.05
C GLU A 71 -7.27 6.46 -11.26
N VAL A 72 -6.92 7.57 -10.60
CA VAL A 72 -5.74 7.64 -9.74
C VAL A 72 -5.93 6.80 -8.49
N GLU A 73 -7.11 6.87 -7.85
CA GLU A 73 -7.41 6.03 -6.69
C GLU A 73 -7.38 4.55 -7.03
N GLU A 74 -7.90 4.18 -8.21
CA GLU A 74 -7.90 2.81 -8.71
C GLU A 74 -6.49 2.30 -8.98
N ASP A 75 -5.65 3.07 -9.67
CA ASP A 75 -4.26 2.68 -9.92
C ASP A 75 -3.46 2.58 -8.62
N LEU A 76 -3.66 3.52 -7.70
CA LEU A 76 -3.01 3.50 -6.39
C LEU A 76 -3.38 2.24 -5.60
N ALA A 77 -4.67 1.89 -5.56
CA ALA A 77 -5.17 0.70 -4.89
C ALA A 77 -4.72 -0.60 -5.58
N LYS A 78 -4.81 -0.69 -6.91
CA LYS A 78 -4.36 -1.85 -7.69
C LYS A 78 -2.87 -2.12 -7.48
N PHE A 79 -2.04 -1.09 -7.57
CA PHE A 79 -0.60 -1.25 -7.35
C PHE A 79 -0.31 -1.67 -5.91
N ALA A 80 -0.97 -1.06 -4.92
CA ALA A 80 -0.83 -1.45 -3.52
C ALA A 80 -1.22 -2.92 -3.29
N ASP A 81 -2.33 -3.40 -3.85
CA ASP A 81 -2.75 -4.80 -3.72
C ASP A 81 -1.74 -5.76 -4.39
N ALA A 82 -1.23 -5.39 -5.57
CA ALA A 82 -0.25 -6.18 -6.30
C ALA A 82 1.04 -6.40 -5.48
N ILE A 83 1.49 -5.38 -4.74
CA ILE A 83 2.70 -5.45 -3.91
C ILE A 83 2.44 -5.80 -2.44
N ASP A 84 1.22 -6.20 -2.09
CA ASP A 84 0.80 -6.50 -0.71
C ASP A 84 0.97 -5.33 0.28
N GLY A 85 0.76 -4.11 -0.21
CA GLY A 85 0.90 -2.84 0.49
C GLY A 85 -0.41 -2.13 0.83
N VAL A 86 -0.28 -0.90 1.33
CA VAL A 86 -1.39 -0.03 1.73
C VAL A 86 -1.40 1.24 0.88
N PRO A 87 -2.51 1.56 0.17
CA PRO A 87 -2.63 2.79 -0.59
C PRO A 87 -3.00 3.97 0.34
N VAL A 88 -2.16 5.01 0.35
CA VAL A 88 -2.33 6.18 1.20
C VAL A 88 -2.22 7.48 0.39
N VAL A 89 -3.18 8.37 0.60
CA VAL A 89 -3.16 9.75 0.14
C VAL A 89 -2.74 10.65 1.28
N ILE A 90 -1.78 11.54 1.04
CA ILE A 90 -1.37 12.57 1.98
C ILE A 90 -1.98 13.91 1.54
N ASP A 91 -2.92 14.42 2.32
CA ASP A 91 -3.54 15.74 2.14
C ASP A 91 -3.52 16.51 3.46
N ASN A 92 -2.90 17.69 3.46
CA ASN A 92 -2.70 18.49 4.68
C ASN A 92 -3.91 19.30 5.11
N GLU A 93 -5.03 19.18 4.40
CA GLU A 93 -6.31 19.77 4.82
C GLU A 93 -7.09 18.85 5.76
N LEU A 94 -6.66 17.60 5.87
CA LEU A 94 -7.27 16.61 6.76
C LEU A 94 -6.87 16.87 8.21
N TYR A 95 -7.75 16.48 9.14
CA TYR A 95 -7.52 16.62 10.57
C TYR A 95 -6.35 15.76 11.06
N ASP A 96 -5.63 16.30 12.05
CA ASP A 96 -4.57 15.60 12.75
C ASP A 96 -5.11 14.35 13.46
N ASN A 97 -4.31 13.29 13.50
CA ASN A 97 -4.59 12.01 14.16
C ASN A 97 -5.81 11.25 13.63
N ILE A 98 -6.25 11.58 12.42
CA ILE A 98 -7.35 10.88 11.74
C ILE A 98 -6.88 10.31 10.41
N VAL A 99 -7.18 9.03 10.18
CA VAL A 99 -7.07 8.36 8.89
C VAL A 99 -8.47 8.20 8.32
N PHE A 100 -8.71 8.76 7.15
CA PHE A 100 -9.97 8.68 6.43
C PHE A 100 -10.01 7.44 5.55
N ASP A 101 -11.10 6.68 5.63
CA ASP A 101 -11.36 5.52 4.79
C ASP A 101 -12.32 5.87 3.66
N TYR A 102 -11.78 6.01 2.44
CA TYR A 102 -12.56 6.23 1.21
C TYR A 102 -12.87 4.92 0.47
N GLY A 103 -12.75 3.77 1.13
CA GLY A 103 -13.07 2.47 0.54
C GLY A 103 -11.89 1.83 -0.18
N LYS A 104 -11.41 2.44 -1.27
CA LYS A 104 -10.27 1.94 -2.07
C LYS A 104 -8.91 2.40 -1.53
N ILE A 105 -8.90 3.56 -0.87
CA ILE A 105 -7.70 4.23 -0.40
C ILE A 105 -7.90 4.72 1.03
N PHE A 106 -6.81 4.96 1.74
CA PHE A 106 -6.80 5.75 2.96
C PHE A 106 -6.28 7.15 2.67
N ALA A 107 -6.77 8.15 3.39
CA ALA A 107 -6.23 9.50 3.32
C ALA A 107 -5.90 10.04 4.71
N THR A 108 -4.82 10.77 4.83
CA THR A 108 -4.40 11.40 6.09
C THR A 108 -3.48 12.58 5.80
N ASN A 109 -3.04 13.31 6.82
CA ASN A 109 -2.09 14.40 6.64
C ASN A 109 -0.65 13.97 6.99
N GLU A 110 0.33 14.82 6.68
CA GLU A 110 1.74 14.54 6.95
C GLU A 110 2.05 14.31 8.43
N ARG A 111 1.37 15.04 9.33
CA ARG A 111 1.58 14.94 10.78
C ARG A 111 1.05 13.62 11.32
N THR A 112 -0.11 13.19 10.87
CA THR A 112 -0.69 11.90 11.23
C THR A 112 0.17 10.77 10.70
N LEU A 113 0.70 10.86 9.48
CA LEU A 113 1.67 9.89 8.97
C LEU A 113 2.91 9.80 9.90
N GLU A 114 3.44 10.95 10.33
CA GLU A 114 4.53 10.99 11.31
C GLU A 114 4.15 10.35 12.65
N ASN A 115 2.93 10.58 13.14
CA ASN A 115 2.44 9.97 14.38
C ASN A 115 2.22 8.45 14.26
N ILE A 116 1.75 7.95 13.12
CA ILE A 116 1.65 6.49 12.84
C ILE A 116 3.05 5.88 12.97
N VAL A 117 4.04 6.59 12.43
CA VAL A 117 5.44 6.18 12.39
C VAL A 117 6.09 6.19 13.78
N LYS A 118 5.87 7.26 14.56
CA LYS A 118 6.53 7.47 15.86
C LYS A 118 5.75 6.90 17.05
N GLU A 119 4.54 6.38 16.84
CA GLU A 119 3.65 5.84 17.90
C GLU A 119 3.43 6.83 19.06
N ARG A 120 3.32 8.13 18.76
CA ARG A 120 3.27 9.19 19.78
C ARG A 120 1.87 9.55 20.26
N GLU A 121 0.90 9.50 19.37
CA GLU A 121 -0.46 9.97 19.61
C GLU A 121 -1.46 8.86 19.24
N LEU A 122 -2.65 8.89 19.85
CA LEU A 122 -3.74 8.00 19.48
C LEU A 122 -4.26 8.40 18.10
N ILE A 123 -4.39 7.43 17.20
CA ILE A 123 -4.84 7.67 15.82
C ILE A 123 -6.15 6.93 15.61
N ALA A 124 -7.15 7.66 15.11
CA ALA A 124 -8.47 7.13 14.82
C ALA A 124 -8.68 6.93 13.31
N LEU A 125 -9.57 6.00 12.97
CA LEU A 125 -10.05 5.74 11.62
C LEU A 125 -11.43 6.40 11.45
N TYR A 126 -11.57 7.33 10.52
CA TYR A 126 -12.86 7.88 10.14
C TYR A 126 -13.47 7.06 9.01
N ARG A 127 -14.65 6.47 9.25
CA ARG A 127 -15.37 5.64 8.29
C ARG A 127 -16.87 5.80 8.49
N ARG A 128 -17.63 6.00 7.40
CA ARG A 128 -19.11 6.09 7.44
C ARG A 128 -19.63 7.09 8.50
N ASN A 129 -19.02 8.28 8.55
CA ASN A 129 -19.35 9.36 9.49
C ASN A 129 -19.11 9.07 10.98
N GLU A 130 -18.32 8.04 11.30
CA GLU A 130 -17.96 7.70 12.68
C GLU A 130 -16.43 7.53 12.82
N LEU A 131 -15.92 7.77 14.02
CA LEU A 131 -14.52 7.56 14.37
C LEU A 131 -14.35 6.23 15.11
N TYR A 132 -13.34 5.48 14.69
CA TYR A 132 -13.02 4.15 15.22
C TYR A 132 -11.58 4.10 15.73
N VAL A 133 -11.37 3.30 16.77
CA VAL A 133 -10.05 2.91 17.29
C VAL A 133 -9.97 1.38 17.38
N ALA A 134 -8.77 0.84 17.55
CA ALA A 134 -8.59 -0.61 17.67
C ALA A 134 -8.55 -1.04 19.14
N LEU A 135 -9.12 -2.20 19.45
CA LEU A 135 -8.93 -2.86 20.74
C LEU A 135 -7.54 -3.49 20.83
N ASN A 136 -6.95 -3.47 22.02
CA ASN A 136 -5.80 -4.28 22.36
C ASN A 136 -6.24 -5.72 22.63
N ILE A 137 -6.59 -6.45 21.57
CA ILE A 137 -7.14 -7.81 21.63
C ILE A 137 -6.26 -8.73 22.50
N LYS A 138 -4.93 -8.65 22.34
CA LYS A 138 -3.98 -9.48 23.10
C LYS A 138 -4.00 -9.20 24.60
N LEU A 139 -4.09 -7.92 24.98
CA LEU A 139 -4.21 -7.54 26.39
C LEU A 139 -5.54 -8.06 26.94
N ILE A 140 -6.63 -7.84 26.22
CA ILE A 140 -7.96 -8.29 26.61
C ILE A 140 -8.01 -9.81 26.77
N GLU A 141 -7.52 -10.58 25.80
CA GLU A 141 -7.47 -12.04 25.86
C GLU A 141 -6.63 -12.54 27.04
N ARG A 142 -5.52 -11.85 27.34
CA ARG A 142 -4.66 -12.14 28.49
C ARG A 142 -5.38 -11.90 29.81
N GLU A 143 -6.06 -10.77 29.97
CA GLU A 143 -6.81 -10.43 31.17
C GLU A 143 -8.01 -11.38 31.38
N VAL A 144 -8.69 -11.77 30.29
CA VAL A 144 -9.75 -12.79 30.32
C VAL A 144 -9.20 -14.15 30.76
N SER A 145 -8.07 -14.59 30.19
CA SER A 145 -7.46 -15.89 30.51
C SER A 145 -6.96 -15.98 31.94
N ARG A 146 -6.57 -14.85 32.54
CA ARG A 146 -6.12 -14.76 33.94
C ARG A 146 -7.28 -14.62 34.93
N GLY A 147 -8.53 -14.51 34.45
CA GLY A 147 -9.70 -14.28 35.28
C GLY A 147 -9.80 -12.85 35.81
N GLY A 148 -8.98 -11.92 35.31
CA GLY A 148 -9.00 -10.51 35.69
C GLY A 148 -10.14 -9.72 35.06
N LEU A 149 -10.71 -10.21 33.96
CA LEU A 149 -11.78 -9.55 33.21
C LEU A 149 -12.72 -10.60 32.61
N ARG A 150 -14.04 -10.44 32.76
CA ARG A 150 -15.02 -11.35 32.17
C ARG A 150 -15.53 -10.79 30.85
N LEU A 151 -15.78 -11.67 29.88
CA LEU A 151 -16.41 -11.28 28.60
C LEU A 151 -17.75 -10.55 28.79
N SER A 152 -18.51 -10.86 29.85
CA SER A 152 -19.73 -10.11 30.18
C SER A 152 -19.45 -8.66 30.54
N GLU A 153 -18.39 -8.40 31.31
CA GLU A 153 -18.05 -7.05 31.76
C GLU A 153 -17.58 -6.19 30.57
N ILE A 154 -16.84 -6.77 29.62
CA ILE A 154 -16.51 -6.11 28.33
C ILE A 154 -17.78 -5.84 27.51
N SER A 155 -18.70 -6.81 27.48
CA SER A 155 -19.98 -6.69 26.77
C SER A 155 -20.77 -5.50 27.28
N ASP A 156 -20.85 -5.36 28.60
CA ASP A 156 -21.58 -4.31 29.28
C ASP A 156 -20.92 -2.94 29.04
N ALA A 157 -19.59 -2.85 29.20
CA ALA A 157 -18.79 -1.64 28.95
C ALA A 157 -18.96 -1.12 27.51
N LEU A 158 -18.89 -2.01 26.52
CA LEU A 158 -19.01 -1.67 25.11
C LEU A 158 -20.47 -1.49 24.64
N GLY A 159 -21.46 -1.83 25.48
CA GLY A 159 -22.87 -1.90 25.10
C GLY A 159 -23.10 -2.83 23.91
N LEU A 160 -22.39 -3.96 23.86
CA LEU A 160 -22.43 -4.95 22.79
C LEU A 160 -23.00 -6.26 23.32
N SER A 161 -23.49 -7.13 22.43
CA SER A 161 -23.78 -8.52 22.81
C SER A 161 -22.48 -9.31 22.99
N LYS A 162 -22.48 -10.36 23.82
CA LYS A 162 -21.30 -11.25 23.98
C LYS A 162 -20.79 -11.79 22.63
N LYS A 163 -21.71 -12.17 21.74
CA LYS A 163 -21.39 -12.63 20.38
C LYS A 163 -20.72 -11.53 19.54
N SER A 164 -21.15 -10.27 19.70
CA SER A 164 -20.53 -9.12 19.03
C SER A 164 -19.13 -8.84 19.57
N VAL A 165 -18.91 -8.97 20.89
CA VAL A 165 -17.57 -8.84 21.50
C VAL A 165 -16.65 -9.94 20.97
N GLU A 166 -17.08 -11.20 20.98
CA GLU A 166 -16.30 -12.31 20.43
C GLU A 166 -15.95 -12.09 18.95
N SER A 167 -16.92 -11.60 18.16
CA SER A 167 -16.67 -11.26 16.76
C SER A 167 -15.69 -10.11 16.60
N CYS A 168 -15.70 -9.14 17.51
CA CYS A 168 -14.77 -8.00 17.51
C CYS A 168 -13.35 -8.48 17.82
N LEU A 169 -13.20 -9.32 18.85
CA LEU A 169 -11.92 -9.89 19.29
C LEU A 169 -11.32 -10.85 18.26
N LYS A 170 -12.15 -11.65 17.56
CA LYS A 170 -11.69 -12.49 16.43
C LYS A 170 -11.38 -11.70 15.16
N GLY A 171 -11.82 -10.44 15.11
CA GLY A 171 -11.74 -9.57 13.94
C GLY A 171 -10.58 -8.58 14.02
N LEU A 172 -10.85 -7.34 13.61
CA LEU A 172 -9.87 -6.24 13.67
C LEU A 172 -9.96 -5.44 14.98
N GLY A 173 -10.86 -5.81 15.89
CA GLY A 173 -11.05 -5.08 17.14
C GLY A 173 -11.53 -3.65 16.97
N LEU A 174 -12.13 -3.26 15.83
CA LEU A 174 -12.54 -1.88 15.62
C LEU A 174 -13.81 -1.55 16.42
N ILE A 175 -13.74 -0.51 17.24
CA ILE A 175 -14.86 0.02 18.02
C ILE A 175 -14.94 1.54 17.86
N SER A 176 -16.14 2.11 18.03
CA SER A 176 -16.32 3.57 17.98
C SER A 176 -15.65 4.25 19.17
N ILE A 177 -15.28 5.53 19.02
CA ILE A 177 -14.69 6.32 20.11
C ILE A 177 -15.57 6.32 21.36
N ASP A 178 -16.89 6.51 21.23
CA ASP A 178 -17.81 6.51 22.38
C ASP A 178 -17.74 5.20 23.20
N LYS A 179 -17.51 4.07 22.53
CA LYS A 179 -17.33 2.77 23.20
C LYS A 179 -15.95 2.63 23.81
N ALA A 180 -14.94 3.18 23.15
CA ALA A 180 -13.58 3.21 23.65
C ALA A 180 -13.48 4.05 24.94
N GLU A 181 -14.13 5.21 24.99
CA GLU A 181 -14.16 6.07 26.18
C GLU A 181 -14.74 5.35 27.39
N LYS A 182 -15.85 4.63 27.21
CA LYS A 182 -16.44 3.79 28.26
C LYS A 182 -15.46 2.72 28.75
N LEU A 183 -14.86 1.98 27.82
CA LEU A 183 -13.88 0.94 28.14
C LEU A 183 -12.65 1.51 28.88
N ILE A 184 -12.17 2.69 28.50
CA ILE A 184 -11.06 3.36 29.19
C ILE A 184 -11.48 3.78 30.61
N SER A 185 -12.69 4.32 30.77
CA SER A 185 -13.19 4.81 32.06
C SER A 185 -13.37 3.69 33.09
N GLU A 186 -13.72 2.49 32.65
CA GLU A 186 -13.92 1.33 33.52
C GLU A 186 -12.63 0.54 33.77
N TYR A 187 -11.66 0.62 32.85
CA TYR A 187 -10.44 -0.19 32.88
C TYR A 187 -9.17 0.67 32.73
N SER A 188 -8.59 0.70 31.53
CA SER A 188 -7.32 1.38 31.26
C SER A 188 -7.25 1.84 29.81
N SER A 189 -6.49 2.92 29.57
CA SER A 189 -6.11 3.38 28.23
C SER A 189 -5.41 2.30 27.41
N ASP A 190 -4.72 1.36 28.06
CA ASP A 190 -3.97 0.29 27.39
C ASP A 190 -4.87 -0.73 26.66
N MET A 191 -6.17 -0.71 26.95
CA MET A 191 -7.18 -1.53 26.27
C MET A 191 -7.43 -1.10 24.82
N ILE A 192 -6.96 0.08 24.43
CA ILE A 192 -7.12 0.66 23.10
C ILE A 192 -5.74 0.83 22.44
N LEU A 193 -5.70 0.63 21.13
CA LEU A 193 -4.53 0.82 20.27
C LEU A 193 -4.84 1.85 19.19
N SER A 194 -3.80 2.60 18.81
CA SER A 194 -3.81 3.48 17.64
C SER A 194 -4.02 2.68 16.35
N ILE A 195 -4.70 3.28 15.38
CA ILE A 195 -4.78 2.74 14.03
C ILE A 195 -3.41 2.85 13.35
N GLY A 196 -2.73 1.71 13.24
CA GLY A 196 -1.42 1.58 12.60
C GLY A 196 -1.47 0.87 11.25
N TYR A 197 -0.28 0.67 10.67
CA TYR A 197 -0.11 0.03 9.36
C TYR A 197 -0.83 -1.33 9.25
N ASP A 198 -0.66 -2.21 10.25
CA ASP A 198 -1.22 -3.56 10.21
C ASP A 198 -2.74 -3.54 10.14
N VAL A 199 -3.37 -2.64 10.90
CA VAL A 199 -4.83 -2.45 10.90
C VAL A 199 -5.28 -1.96 9.52
N LEU A 200 -4.61 -0.95 8.95
CA LEU A 200 -4.94 -0.43 7.63
C LEU A 200 -4.77 -1.49 6.53
N ARG A 201 -3.71 -2.28 6.59
CA ARG A 201 -3.47 -3.38 5.64
C ARG A 201 -4.57 -4.43 5.69
N GLU A 202 -4.95 -4.87 6.88
CA GLU A 202 -6.02 -5.86 7.03
C GLU A 202 -7.39 -5.32 6.60
N ILE A 203 -7.68 -4.04 6.86
CA ILE A 203 -8.88 -3.38 6.34
C ILE A 203 -8.87 -3.36 4.81
N PHE A 204 -7.74 -3.03 4.20
CA PHE A 204 -7.59 -2.96 2.75
C PHE A 204 -7.76 -4.33 2.09
N LYS A 205 -7.08 -5.35 2.60
CA LYS A 205 -7.18 -6.74 2.12
C LYS A 205 -8.59 -7.32 2.15
N LYS A 206 -9.38 -6.94 3.15
CA LYS A 206 -10.79 -7.38 3.25
C LYS A 206 -11.70 -6.71 2.22
N LYS A 207 -11.27 -5.59 1.63
CA LYS A 207 -12.03 -4.81 0.64
C LYS A 207 -11.54 -4.98 -0.77
N SER A 208 -10.27 -5.34 -0.97
CA SER A 208 -9.68 -5.52 -2.29
C SER A 208 -10.45 -6.59 -3.06
N SER A 209 -11.17 -6.15 -4.09
CA SER A 209 -11.84 -7.03 -5.04
C SER A 209 -10.79 -7.86 -5.80
N PRO A 210 -11.11 -9.09 -6.23
CA PRO A 210 -10.21 -9.86 -7.08
C PRO A 210 -9.89 -9.08 -8.38
N PRO A 211 -8.64 -9.17 -8.88
CA PRO A 211 -8.19 -8.42 -10.05
C PRO A 211 -8.93 -8.80 -11.35
N GLN A 212 -8.84 -7.91 -12.35
CA GLN A 212 -9.62 -7.97 -13.60
C GLN A 212 -9.30 -9.18 -14.50
N GLY A 213 -8.22 -9.92 -14.22
CA GLY A 213 -7.90 -11.19 -14.86
C GLY A 213 -7.28 -12.14 -13.84
N ILE A 214 -8.00 -13.23 -13.54
CA ILE A 214 -7.44 -14.39 -12.85
C ILE A 214 -7.27 -15.45 -13.92
N ASN A 215 -6.03 -15.73 -14.34
CA ASN A 215 -5.77 -16.93 -15.11
C ASN A 215 -5.46 -18.06 -14.14
N ARG A 216 -6.31 -19.09 -14.17
CA ARG A 216 -6.12 -20.32 -13.39
C ARG A 216 -5.58 -21.38 -14.32
N GLU A 217 -4.26 -21.41 -14.48
CA GLU A 217 -3.62 -22.62 -14.96
C GLU A 217 -3.40 -23.58 -13.78
N ILE A 218 -3.39 -24.88 -14.07
CA ILE A 218 -3.42 -25.97 -13.08
C ILE A 218 -2.22 -25.81 -12.12
N GLY A 219 -2.46 -25.27 -10.91
CA GLY A 219 -1.49 -25.21 -9.82
C GLY A 219 -0.92 -23.84 -9.46
N SER A 220 -1.20 -22.77 -10.22
CA SER A 220 -0.77 -21.40 -9.90
C SER A 220 -1.86 -20.38 -10.23
N GLU A 221 -2.24 -19.56 -9.25
CA GLU A 221 -3.11 -18.41 -9.48
C GLU A 221 -2.25 -17.21 -9.89
N THR A 222 -2.41 -16.76 -11.13
CA THR A 222 -1.78 -15.53 -11.62
C THR A 222 -2.78 -14.39 -11.55
N LEU A 223 -2.37 -13.30 -10.88
CA LEU A 223 -3.14 -12.07 -10.73
C LEU A 223 -2.54 -10.98 -11.61
N VAL A 224 -3.36 -10.38 -12.48
CA VAL A 224 -2.92 -9.32 -13.39
C VAL A 224 -3.59 -7.99 -13.06
N TYR A 225 -2.77 -6.96 -12.87
CA TYR A 225 -3.18 -5.60 -12.53
C TYR A 225 -2.84 -4.64 -13.66
N ASP A 226 -3.85 -4.09 -14.32
CA ASP A 226 -3.70 -3.06 -15.36
C ASP A 226 -3.74 -1.65 -14.75
N LEU A 227 -2.71 -0.87 -15.05
CA LEU A 227 -2.42 0.44 -14.49
C LEU A 227 -2.21 1.45 -15.62
N LYS A 228 -2.75 2.67 -15.47
CA LYS A 228 -2.79 3.66 -16.55
C LYS A 228 -1.87 4.85 -16.33
N LYS A 229 -1.68 5.24 -15.07
CA LYS A 229 -1.12 6.53 -14.63
C LYS A 229 0.10 6.34 -13.71
N THR A 230 0.88 5.30 -13.98
CA THR A 230 2.11 4.95 -13.23
C THR A 230 3.22 4.48 -14.16
N ALA A 231 4.41 4.26 -13.60
CA ALA A 231 5.61 3.90 -14.35
C ALA A 231 5.53 2.50 -14.99
N VAL A 232 4.69 1.63 -14.44
CA VAL A 232 4.44 0.28 -14.94
C VAL A 232 3.02 0.21 -15.51
N ASP A 233 2.82 -0.44 -16.64
CA ASP A 233 1.49 -0.60 -17.25
C ASP A 233 0.77 -1.84 -16.72
N LEU A 234 1.51 -2.91 -16.47
CA LEU A 234 0.97 -4.13 -15.88
C LEU A 234 1.84 -4.58 -14.72
N VAL A 235 1.20 -5.06 -13.66
CA VAL A 235 1.84 -5.86 -12.61
C VAL A 235 1.23 -7.25 -12.62
N VAL A 236 2.07 -8.26 -12.69
CA VAL A 236 1.67 -9.66 -12.59
C VAL A 236 2.20 -10.23 -11.28
N ARG A 237 1.32 -10.85 -10.50
CA ARG A 237 1.63 -11.50 -9.23
C ARG A 237 1.26 -12.98 -9.29
N GLU A 238 2.21 -13.86 -9.03
CA GLU A 238 2.01 -15.31 -9.05
C GLU A 238 1.81 -15.86 -7.62
N LEU A 239 0.84 -16.76 -7.41
CA LEU A 239 0.49 -17.38 -6.11
C LEU A 239 0.31 -18.92 -6.21
N PRO A 240 0.93 -19.76 -5.34
CA PRO A 240 2.31 -19.77 -4.81
C PRO A 240 3.17 -20.91 -5.44
N PRO A 241 4.50 -20.98 -5.16
CA PRO A 241 4.94 -22.20 -4.47
C PRO A 241 5.53 -21.98 -3.07
N GLU A 242 6.44 -21.03 -2.85
CA GLU A 242 7.10 -20.88 -1.53
C GLU A 242 7.34 -19.41 -1.14
N LYS A 243 6.33 -18.80 -0.50
CA LYS A 243 6.40 -17.60 0.38
C LYS A 243 7.01 -16.29 -0.16
N SER A 244 7.59 -16.23 -1.36
CA SER A 244 8.11 -15.01 -1.97
C SER A 244 7.13 -14.43 -2.99
N LEU A 245 6.90 -13.11 -2.91
CA LEU A 245 6.12 -12.35 -3.89
C LEU A 245 6.89 -12.34 -5.22
N SER A 246 6.43 -13.11 -6.22
CA SER A 246 6.94 -13.04 -7.59
C SER A 246 6.18 -11.95 -8.32
N LEU A 247 6.89 -10.88 -8.70
CA LEU A 247 6.33 -9.77 -9.48
C LEU A 247 7.00 -9.72 -10.85
N LYS A 248 6.18 -9.50 -11.87
CA LYS A 248 6.63 -9.08 -13.20
C LYS A 248 5.99 -7.74 -13.52
N PHE A 249 6.83 -6.77 -13.90
CA PHE A 249 6.39 -5.46 -14.33
C PHE A 249 6.51 -5.37 -15.85
N TYR A 250 5.48 -4.82 -16.49
CA TYR A 250 5.49 -4.60 -17.93
C TYR A 250 5.35 -3.13 -18.24
N VAL A 251 6.09 -2.70 -19.27
CA VAL A 251 5.97 -1.36 -19.83
C VAL A 251 5.72 -1.47 -21.32
N ASP A 252 4.61 -0.90 -21.80
CA ASP A 252 4.14 -0.97 -23.18
C ASP A 252 4.20 0.41 -23.83
N PHE A 253 4.70 0.47 -25.07
CA PHE A 253 4.93 1.71 -25.79
C PHE A 253 4.36 1.67 -27.21
N ASN A 254 3.78 2.80 -27.60
CA ASN A 254 3.36 3.06 -28.97
C ASN A 254 4.35 4.00 -29.67
N LYS A 255 4.47 3.88 -31.00
CA LYS A 255 5.39 4.70 -31.83
C LYS A 255 5.20 6.22 -31.68
N THR A 256 4.07 6.66 -31.15
CA THR A 256 3.71 8.08 -30.99
C THR A 256 4.33 8.73 -29.74
N GLN A 257 4.92 7.95 -28.83
CA GLN A 257 5.51 8.48 -27.60
C GLN A 257 6.96 8.93 -27.84
N SER A 258 7.34 10.06 -27.24
CA SER A 258 8.72 10.54 -27.33
C SER A 258 9.70 9.61 -26.59
N VAL A 259 10.92 9.47 -27.12
CA VAL A 259 11.99 8.68 -26.50
C VAL A 259 12.26 9.13 -25.06
N LYS A 260 12.23 10.44 -24.79
CA LYS A 260 12.39 10.99 -23.44
C LYS A 260 11.31 10.50 -22.47
N TYR A 261 10.06 10.45 -22.92
CA TYR A 261 8.94 9.96 -22.12
C TYR A 261 9.08 8.47 -21.82
N VAL A 262 9.38 7.68 -22.86
CA VAL A 262 9.65 6.23 -22.77
C VAL A 262 10.78 5.93 -21.78
N LYS A 263 11.91 6.61 -21.95
CA LYS A 263 13.07 6.50 -21.07
C LYS A 263 12.73 6.81 -19.62
N THR A 264 12.04 7.92 -19.37
CA THR A 264 11.65 8.33 -18.01
C THR A 264 10.77 7.27 -17.34
N LYS A 265 9.84 6.67 -18.11
CA LYS A 265 8.99 5.58 -17.63
C LYS A 265 9.81 4.35 -17.21
N ILE A 266 10.72 3.88 -18.08
CA ILE A 266 11.57 2.70 -17.82
C ILE A 266 12.50 2.94 -16.62
N ILE A 267 13.08 4.13 -16.48
CA ILE A 267 13.92 4.45 -15.31
C ILE A 267 13.11 4.39 -14.01
N ASN A 268 11.86 4.87 -14.00
CA ASN A 268 11.01 4.76 -12.81
C ASN A 268 10.55 3.32 -12.55
N ALA A 269 10.20 2.57 -13.59
CA ALA A 269 9.82 1.16 -13.49
C ALA A 269 10.97 0.28 -12.98
N SER A 270 12.20 0.50 -13.46
CA SER A 270 13.39 -0.26 -13.03
C SER A 270 13.76 -0.02 -11.57
N ARG A 271 13.55 1.20 -11.06
CA ARG A 271 13.70 1.50 -9.62
C ARG A 271 12.73 0.68 -8.77
N LEU A 272 11.47 0.54 -9.22
CA LEU A 272 10.50 -0.33 -8.55
C LEU A 272 10.94 -1.79 -8.66
N ALA A 273 11.30 -2.24 -9.86
CA ALA A 273 11.67 -3.64 -10.12
C ALA A 273 12.80 -4.09 -9.19
N ARG A 274 13.86 -3.28 -9.09
CA ARG A 274 14.98 -3.54 -8.18
C ARG A 274 14.54 -3.60 -6.72
N GLU A 275 13.69 -2.69 -6.27
CA GLU A 275 13.29 -2.63 -4.86
C GLU A 275 12.45 -3.84 -4.44
N PHE A 276 11.62 -4.35 -5.35
CA PHE A 276 10.80 -5.53 -5.11
C PHE A 276 11.45 -6.84 -5.56
N ASN A 277 12.69 -6.80 -6.07
CA ASN A 277 13.34 -7.95 -6.71
C ASN A 277 12.44 -8.62 -7.77
N ALA A 278 11.83 -7.78 -8.61
CA ALA A 278 10.87 -8.13 -9.65
C ALA A 278 11.56 -8.13 -11.02
N ASP A 279 11.07 -8.96 -11.94
CA ASP A 279 11.45 -8.92 -13.35
C ASP A 279 10.76 -7.70 -14.02
N LEU A 280 11.51 -6.91 -14.79
CA LEU A 280 10.96 -5.85 -15.64
C LEU A 280 11.05 -6.25 -17.11
N GLU A 281 9.89 -6.40 -17.75
CA GLU A 281 9.80 -6.60 -19.20
C GLU A 281 9.36 -5.30 -19.89
N VAL A 282 10.16 -4.85 -20.85
CA VAL A 282 9.88 -3.66 -21.66
C VAL A 282 9.47 -4.11 -23.05
N ILE A 283 8.23 -3.77 -23.41
CA ILE A 283 7.60 -4.13 -24.67
C ILE A 283 7.61 -2.94 -25.60
N VAL A 284 8.19 -3.13 -26.78
CA VAL A 284 8.36 -2.10 -27.80
C VAL A 284 7.76 -2.53 -29.13
N PRO A 285 7.28 -1.57 -29.95
CA PRO A 285 6.48 -1.88 -31.12
C PRO A 285 7.29 -2.51 -32.26
N ASP A 286 8.60 -2.22 -32.35
CA ASP A 286 9.50 -2.77 -33.35
C ASP A 286 10.96 -2.79 -32.86
N TYR A 287 11.80 -3.52 -33.61
CA TYR A 287 13.22 -3.71 -33.29
C TYR A 287 14.02 -2.39 -33.33
N THR A 288 13.71 -1.47 -34.24
CA THR A 288 14.38 -0.16 -34.32
C THR A 288 14.15 0.65 -33.04
N SER A 289 12.91 0.63 -32.53
CA SER A 289 12.54 1.26 -31.26
C SER A 289 13.23 0.57 -30.09
N LEU A 290 13.39 -0.76 -30.14
CA LEU A 290 14.11 -1.55 -29.13
C LEU A 290 15.55 -1.07 -28.95
N GLU A 291 16.32 -1.02 -30.04
CA GLU A 291 17.73 -0.62 -30.02
C GLU A 291 17.91 0.83 -29.53
N LEU A 292 17.07 1.74 -30.02
CA LEU A 292 17.12 3.15 -29.62
C LEU A 292 16.85 3.33 -28.13
N VAL A 293 15.76 2.73 -27.64
CA VAL A 293 15.36 2.83 -26.23
C VAL A 293 16.37 2.15 -25.33
N LYS A 294 16.85 0.96 -25.71
CA LYS A 294 17.87 0.21 -24.96
C LYS A 294 19.14 1.04 -24.79
N LYS A 295 19.67 1.59 -25.88
CA LYS A 295 20.87 2.45 -25.86
C LYS A 295 20.70 3.66 -24.94
N GLU A 296 19.56 4.35 -25.06
CA GLU A 296 19.26 5.54 -24.25
C GLU A 296 19.11 5.22 -22.76
N VAL A 297 18.44 4.11 -22.44
CA VAL A 297 18.27 3.65 -21.06
C VAL A 297 19.61 3.20 -20.46
N GLU A 298 20.35 2.32 -21.14
CA GLU A 298 21.65 1.80 -20.69
C GLU A 298 22.71 2.89 -20.51
N SER A 299 22.62 3.99 -21.27
CA SER A 299 23.51 5.15 -21.09
C SER A 299 23.32 5.87 -19.74
N GLU A 300 22.16 5.69 -19.10
CA GLU A 300 21.73 6.43 -17.91
C GLU A 300 21.57 5.54 -16.67
N ILE A 301 21.31 4.24 -16.87
CA ILE A 301 21.26 3.25 -15.79
C ILE A 301 22.58 2.46 -15.75
N GLY A 302 23.17 2.29 -14.55
CA GLY A 302 24.35 1.45 -14.40
C GLY A 302 24.07 -0.03 -14.69
N GLU A 303 25.12 -0.82 -14.94
CA GLU A 303 25.03 -2.26 -15.27
C GLU A 303 24.20 -3.08 -14.25
N GLU A 304 24.15 -2.65 -13.00
CA GLU A 304 23.37 -3.30 -11.95
C GLU A 304 21.86 -3.25 -12.23
N LEU A 305 21.35 -2.14 -12.76
CA LEU A 305 19.92 -1.96 -13.08
C LEU A 305 19.53 -2.62 -14.40
N SER A 306 20.46 -2.78 -15.35
CA SER A 306 20.16 -3.40 -16.65
C SER A 306 19.90 -4.91 -16.53
N SER A 307 20.50 -5.57 -15.53
CA SER A 307 20.34 -7.01 -15.27
C SER A 307 18.90 -7.47 -15.02
N HIS A 308 18.02 -6.57 -14.55
CA HIS A 308 16.62 -6.86 -14.26
C HIS A 308 15.67 -6.53 -15.43
N ILE A 309 16.21 -6.01 -16.54
CA ILE A 309 15.42 -5.52 -17.67
C ILE A 309 15.52 -6.50 -18.84
N LYS A 310 14.36 -7.02 -19.26
CA LYS A 310 14.22 -7.80 -20.49
C LYS A 310 13.51 -6.94 -21.53
N PHE A 311 14.14 -6.71 -22.67
CA PHE A 311 13.51 -6.02 -23.79
C PHE A 311 12.92 -7.05 -24.76
N SER A 312 11.66 -6.88 -25.16
CA SER A 312 10.99 -7.74 -26.13
C SER A 312 10.18 -6.93 -27.14
N SER A 313 10.18 -7.39 -28.40
CA SER A 313 9.30 -6.87 -29.45
C SER A 313 8.12 -7.84 -29.63
N GLN A 314 7.19 -7.88 -28.67
CA GLN A 314 5.99 -8.72 -28.73
C GLN A 314 4.72 -7.87 -28.56
N SER A 315 3.58 -8.36 -29.04
CA SER A 315 2.30 -7.68 -28.78
C SER A 315 1.83 -7.92 -27.34
N ARG A 316 1.20 -6.92 -26.72
CA ARG A 316 0.54 -7.00 -25.39
C ARG A 316 -0.39 -8.23 -25.24
N ALA A 317 -0.98 -8.70 -26.34
CA ALA A 317 -1.81 -9.91 -26.36
C ALA A 317 -1.06 -11.21 -25.99
N HIS A 318 0.26 -11.26 -26.14
CA HIS A 318 1.07 -12.41 -25.73
C HIS A 318 1.27 -12.50 -24.22
N ILE A 319 1.25 -11.37 -23.50
CA ILE A 319 1.39 -11.32 -22.04
C ILE A 319 0.20 -12.05 -21.40
N PHE A 320 -1.02 -11.71 -21.83
CA PHE A 320 -2.26 -12.33 -21.35
C PHE A 320 -2.42 -13.81 -21.77
N ARG A 321 -1.61 -14.31 -22.72
CA ARG A 321 -1.60 -15.73 -23.13
C ARG A 321 -0.51 -16.56 -22.45
N ARG A 322 0.49 -15.92 -21.83
CA ARG A 322 1.61 -16.57 -21.11
C ARG A 322 1.49 -16.47 -19.58
N SER A 323 0.48 -15.74 -19.09
CA SER A 323 0.19 -15.48 -17.66
C SER A 323 -1.09 -16.19 -17.27
#